data_AF-A0A947C3G0-F1
#
_entry.id   AF-A0A947C3G0-F1
#
_cell.length_a   1.000
_cell.length_b   1.000
_cell.length_c   1.000
_cell.angle_alpha   90.00
_cell.angle_beta   90.00
_cell.angle_gamma   90.00
#
_symmetry.space_group_name_H-M   'P 1'
#
loop_
_entity.id
_entity.type
_entity.pdbx_description
1 polymer ?
#
loop_
_entity_poly.entity_id
_entity_poly.type
_entity_poly.pdbx_seq_one_letter_code
_entity_poly.pdbx_strand_id
1 'polypeptide(L)'
;HKGIIEGDEVVSFGIDSPNPRPVLSVGSGILTKGTYQVALTFVTSGGLESGAGLAQVVEVPANGSILVSGIPSSSDSRVNRVRIYCSTPNGEVLYLIHEIDHGITSSTIQDVHGAITPLKSFNVYPAPNGQIIREGHGYMFIAQDNILWYSEPHSPGWWKPHSNFMVFEERIRAVMPTEGGVWVAADALYYLSGKSPAEMKRKEVEPVRAVEGSDVKIVGAYIFIENTPIGYKWLVTTDRGVFVCFNDGVALNMTEKNVAFPEADEGAAMFVQEDGINRYVSLLKEKQDSENTTVGDLVTTQIIRNGVIIP
;
A
#
# COMPACT_ATOMS: atom_id res chain seq x y z
N HIS A 1 6.02 5.66 -10.42
CA HIS A 1 6.65 6.14 -9.17
C HIS A 1 5.70 5.86 -8.01
N LYS A 2 6.21 5.41 -6.85
CA LYS A 2 5.41 5.16 -5.64
C LYS A 2 5.57 6.38 -4.75
N GLY A 3 4.49 7.07 -4.46
CA GLY A 3 4.62 8.29 -3.67
C GLY A 3 3.33 9.04 -3.50
N ILE A 4 3.47 10.14 -2.77
CA ILE A 4 2.47 11.18 -2.65
C ILE A 4 2.87 12.34 -3.57
N ILE A 5 1.88 13.11 -3.99
CA ILE A 5 2.12 14.36 -4.70
C ILE A 5 2.13 15.46 -3.65
N GLU A 6 3.27 16.12 -3.47
CA GLU A 6 3.42 17.29 -2.60
C GLU A 6 3.68 18.52 -3.47
N GLY A 7 2.65 19.36 -3.64
CA GLY A 7 2.70 20.44 -4.64
C GLY A 7 2.79 19.85 -6.05
N ASP A 8 3.92 20.12 -6.72
CA ASP A 8 4.20 19.64 -8.09
C ASP A 8 5.23 18.49 -8.12
N GLU A 9 5.70 18.02 -6.96
CA GLU A 9 6.71 16.97 -6.87
C GLU A 9 6.12 15.63 -6.42
N VAL A 10 6.63 14.54 -7.02
CA VAL A 10 6.32 13.18 -6.58
C VAL A 10 7.33 12.77 -5.50
N VAL A 11 6.85 12.61 -4.28
CA VAL A 11 7.66 12.30 -3.10
C VAL A 11 7.41 10.85 -2.69
N SER A 12 8.48 10.07 -2.46
CA SER A 12 8.36 8.67 -2.03
C SER A 12 7.60 8.53 -0.72
N PHE A 13 6.76 7.49 -0.60
CA PHE A 13 5.97 7.18 0.62
C PHE A 13 6.81 7.08 1.88
N GLY A 14 8.04 6.62 1.75
CA GLY A 14 8.96 6.40 2.84
C GLY A 14 10.40 6.64 2.39
N ILE A 15 11.32 6.08 3.17
CA ILE A 15 12.76 6.18 2.94
C ILE A 15 13.28 4.74 2.83
N ASP A 16 14.16 4.50 1.86
CA ASP A 16 14.85 3.23 1.77
C ASP A 16 15.70 2.98 3.02
N SER A 17 15.69 1.74 3.51
CA SER A 17 16.49 1.37 4.67
C SER A 17 18.00 1.51 4.38
N PRO A 18 18.83 1.78 5.40
CA PRO A 18 20.28 1.74 5.29
C PRO A 18 20.80 0.46 4.60
N ASN A 19 21.44 0.63 3.45
CA ASN A 19 22.03 -0.42 2.63
C ASN A 19 23.29 0.13 1.92
N PRO A 20 24.45 -0.57 1.93
CA PRO A 20 24.74 -1.86 2.59
C PRO A 20 24.67 -1.79 4.12
N ARG A 21 24.63 -2.95 4.76
CA ARG A 21 24.70 -3.04 6.23
C ARG A 21 26.08 -2.59 6.72
N PRO A 22 26.18 -1.97 7.92
CA PRO A 22 27.46 -1.58 8.47
C PRO A 22 28.28 -2.81 8.87
N VAL A 23 29.59 -2.61 8.99
CA VAL A 23 30.53 -3.59 9.53
C VAL A 23 30.71 -3.35 11.03
N LEU A 24 30.51 -4.39 11.82
CA LEU A 24 30.73 -4.36 13.27
C LEU A 24 32.11 -4.94 13.60
N SER A 25 32.87 -4.22 14.42
CA SER A 25 34.14 -4.72 14.97
C SER A 25 34.24 -4.41 16.45
N VAL A 26 34.95 -5.27 17.19
CA VAL A 26 35.09 -5.14 18.63
C VAL A 26 36.31 -4.29 18.96
N GLY A 27 36.16 -3.37 19.90
CA GLY A 27 37.25 -2.61 20.52
C GLY A 27 37.29 -2.78 22.04
N SER A 28 38.08 -1.94 22.71
CA SER A 28 38.07 -1.81 24.17
C SER A 28 36.98 -0.82 24.62
N GLY A 29 36.33 -1.10 25.74
CA GLY A 29 35.26 -0.27 26.29
C GLY A 29 34.73 -0.82 27.62
N ILE A 30 33.45 -0.57 27.91
CA ILE A 30 32.79 -0.99 29.16
C ILE A 30 31.64 -1.99 28.94
N LEU A 31 31.41 -2.43 27.69
CA LEU A 31 30.40 -3.44 27.41
C LEU A 31 30.76 -4.77 28.11
N THR A 32 29.73 -5.41 28.65
CA THR A 32 29.88 -6.74 29.27
C THR A 32 29.91 -7.82 28.19
N LYS A 33 30.38 -9.01 28.56
CA LYS A 33 30.46 -10.12 27.61
C LYS A 33 29.06 -10.55 27.15
N GLY A 34 28.87 -10.67 25.84
CA GLY A 34 27.63 -11.22 25.29
C GLY A 34 27.50 -11.01 23.79
N THR A 35 26.39 -11.50 23.24
CA THR A 35 26.01 -11.27 21.85
C THR A 35 25.15 -10.02 21.76
N TYR A 36 25.52 -9.13 20.86
CA TYR A 36 24.83 -7.86 20.62
C TYR A 36 24.27 -7.82 19.21
N GLN A 37 23.13 -7.15 19.05
CA GLN A 37 22.50 -6.88 17.77
C GLN A 37 22.55 -5.38 17.49
N VAL A 38 22.86 -4.97 16.26
CA VAL A 38 22.92 -3.56 15.85
C VAL A 38 22.12 -3.36 14.57
N ALA A 39 21.27 -2.34 14.54
CA ALA A 39 20.49 -1.94 13.38
C ALA A 39 20.52 -0.43 13.18
N LEU A 40 20.35 0.01 11.94
CA LEU A 40 20.40 1.41 11.55
C LEU A 40 19.09 1.82 10.87
N THR A 41 18.72 3.08 11.04
CA THR A 41 17.66 3.74 10.27
C THR A 41 18.12 5.13 9.79
N PHE A 42 17.54 5.59 8.69
CA PHE A 42 17.66 6.98 8.25
C PHE A 42 16.50 7.80 8.78
N VAL A 43 16.78 9.06 9.09
CA VAL A 43 15.77 10.00 9.58
C VAL A 43 15.87 11.32 8.80
N THR A 44 14.71 11.85 8.42
CA THR A 44 14.60 13.16 7.77
C THR A 44 14.56 14.29 8.79
N SER A 45 14.73 15.53 8.31
CA SER A 45 14.57 16.73 9.14
C SER A 45 13.17 16.86 9.76
N GLY A 46 12.14 16.30 9.11
CA GLY A 46 10.76 16.25 9.62
C GLY A 46 10.50 15.12 10.63
N GLY A 47 11.52 14.31 10.96
CA GLY A 47 11.39 13.21 11.92
C GLY A 47 10.84 11.91 11.34
N LEU A 48 10.54 11.85 10.03
CA LEU A 48 10.19 10.60 9.35
C LEU A 48 11.39 9.65 9.38
N GLU A 49 11.18 8.44 9.88
CA GLU A 49 12.20 7.42 10.06
C GLU A 49 11.99 6.24 9.09
N SER A 50 13.07 5.72 8.52
CA SER A 50 13.05 4.55 7.64
C SER A 50 12.75 3.27 8.41
N GLY A 51 12.43 2.21 7.66
CA GLY A 51 12.55 0.87 8.19
C GLY A 51 13.99 0.50 8.53
N ALA A 52 14.18 -0.39 9.51
CA ALA A 52 15.43 -1.09 9.74
C ALA A 52 15.34 -2.48 9.11
N GLY A 53 16.30 -2.79 8.23
CA GLY A 53 16.50 -4.15 7.76
C GLY A 53 16.99 -5.08 8.88
N LEU A 54 17.42 -6.29 8.52
CA LEU A 54 17.96 -7.25 9.49
C LEU A 54 19.15 -6.67 10.27
N ALA A 55 19.16 -6.91 11.58
CA ALA A 55 20.25 -6.51 12.45
C ALA A 55 21.53 -7.30 12.15
N GLN A 56 22.67 -6.62 12.32
CA GLN A 56 23.99 -7.25 12.38
C GLN A 56 24.24 -7.77 13.79
N VAL A 57 24.93 -8.91 13.89
CA VAL A 57 25.21 -9.58 15.17
C VAL A 57 26.70 -9.59 15.43
N VAL A 58 27.12 -9.34 16.67
CA VAL A 58 28.53 -9.36 17.08
C VAL A 58 28.67 -9.95 18.49
N GLU A 59 29.65 -10.82 18.68
CA GLU A 59 30.06 -11.29 20.01
C GLU A 59 31.10 -10.35 20.60
N VAL A 60 30.82 -9.82 21.79
CA VAL A 60 31.67 -8.84 22.47
C VAL A 60 32.26 -9.49 23.73
N PRO A 61 33.58 -9.42 23.96
CA PRO A 61 34.21 -9.86 25.19
C PRO A 61 33.93 -8.87 26.33
N ALA A 62 34.25 -9.25 27.57
CA ALA A 62 34.16 -8.32 28.69
C ALA A 62 35.10 -7.12 28.51
N ASN A 63 34.66 -5.93 28.93
CA ASN A 63 35.34 -4.65 28.73
C ASN A 63 35.52 -4.31 27.24
N GLY A 64 34.49 -4.63 26.44
CA GLY A 64 34.48 -4.40 25.00
C GLY A 64 33.79 -3.09 24.60
N SER A 65 33.88 -2.76 23.31
CA SER A 65 33.05 -1.78 22.61
C SER A 65 32.70 -2.30 21.22
N ILE A 66 31.72 -1.69 20.55
CA ILE A 66 31.35 -2.04 19.18
C ILE A 66 31.60 -0.82 18.29
N LEU A 67 32.61 -0.90 17.41
CA LEU A 67 32.77 0.06 16.32
C LEU A 67 31.85 -0.33 15.17
N VAL A 68 30.87 0.54 14.90
CA VAL A 68 30.01 0.50 13.71
C VAL A 68 30.71 1.31 12.63
N SER A 69 31.13 0.65 11.55
CA SER A 69 31.86 1.29 10.43
C SER A 69 31.17 1.02 9.10
N GLY A 70 31.48 1.83 8.08
CA GLY A 70 30.80 1.73 6.79
C GLY A 70 29.32 2.06 6.88
N ILE A 71 28.95 3.03 7.73
CA ILE A 71 27.58 3.53 7.83
C ILE A 71 27.18 4.09 6.45
N PRO A 72 26.12 3.56 5.81
CA PRO A 72 25.75 3.95 4.46
C PRO A 72 25.16 5.36 4.42
N SER A 73 25.16 5.94 3.23
CA SER A 73 24.53 7.24 2.95
C SER A 73 23.23 7.02 2.15
N SER A 74 22.15 7.71 2.53
CA SER A 74 20.92 7.73 1.74
C SER A 74 21.07 8.58 0.48
N SER A 75 20.45 8.15 -0.63
CA SER A 75 20.26 8.98 -1.82
C SER A 75 19.07 9.93 -1.72
N ASP A 76 18.23 9.74 -0.70
CA ASP A 76 17.09 10.62 -0.42
C ASP A 76 17.59 11.91 0.24
N SER A 77 17.44 13.03 -0.47
CA SER A 77 17.91 14.36 -0.05
C SER A 77 17.22 14.88 1.21
N ARG A 78 16.10 14.28 1.63
CA ARG A 78 15.38 14.66 2.85
C ARG A 78 16.06 14.14 4.11
N VAL A 79 16.90 13.10 4.00
CA VAL A 79 17.61 12.46 5.11
C VAL A 79 18.72 13.40 5.62
N ASN A 80 18.78 13.59 6.94
CA ASN A 80 19.81 14.42 7.58
C ASN A 80 20.43 13.77 8.84
N ARG A 81 19.90 12.61 9.25
CA ARG A 81 20.34 11.87 10.44
C ARG A 81 20.37 10.37 10.18
N VAL A 82 21.23 9.67 10.92
CA VAL A 82 21.24 8.21 11.04
C VAL A 82 21.05 7.87 12.51
N ARG A 83 20.13 6.96 12.83
CA ARG A 83 19.99 6.39 14.16
C ARG A 83 20.63 5.01 14.23
N ILE A 84 21.34 4.75 15.31
CA ILE A 84 22.01 3.49 15.60
C ILE A 84 21.36 2.89 16.83
N TYR A 85 20.79 1.69 16.63
CA TYR A 85 20.16 0.92 17.68
C TYR A 85 21.03 -0.27 18.05
N CYS A 86 21.09 -0.60 19.34
CA CYS A 86 21.81 -1.76 19.85
C CYS A 86 20.98 -2.48 20.92
N SER A 87 21.12 -3.80 21.00
CA SER A 87 20.52 -4.58 22.09
C SER A 87 21.37 -4.50 23.36
N THR A 88 20.79 -4.91 24.49
CA THR A 88 21.57 -5.35 25.64
C THR A 88 22.30 -6.68 25.32
N PRO A 89 23.31 -7.08 26.11
CA PRO A 89 24.00 -8.35 25.90
C PRO A 89 23.03 -9.53 26.00
N ASN A 90 23.00 -10.35 24.95
CA ASN A 90 22.08 -11.46 24.72
C ASN A 90 20.59 -11.04 24.69
N GLY A 91 20.31 -9.76 24.48
CA GLY A 91 18.97 -9.22 24.35
C GLY A 91 18.44 -9.27 22.92
N GLU A 92 17.12 -9.26 22.80
CA GLU A 92 16.42 -9.24 21.50
C GLU A 92 15.89 -7.85 21.13
N VAL A 93 15.67 -6.99 22.12
CA VAL A 93 15.14 -5.64 21.89
C VAL A 93 16.29 -4.68 21.58
N LEU A 94 16.15 -3.98 20.46
CA LEU A 94 17.07 -2.94 19.99
C LEU A 94 16.63 -1.58 20.54
N TYR A 95 17.53 -0.87 21.21
CA TYR A 95 17.27 0.47 21.76
C TYR A 95 18.16 1.51 21.10
N LEU A 96 17.66 2.74 20.96
CA LEU A 96 18.40 3.86 20.37
C LEU A 96 19.62 4.19 21.23
N ILE A 97 20.81 4.07 20.63
CA ILE A 97 22.09 4.40 21.29
C ILE A 97 22.60 5.76 20.82
N HIS A 98 22.69 5.96 19.50
CA HIS A 98 23.21 7.20 18.93
C HIS A 98 22.28 7.72 17.83
N GLU A 99 22.20 9.04 17.72
CA GLU A 99 21.72 9.75 16.54
C GLU A 99 22.88 10.62 16.04
N ILE A 100 23.29 10.41 14.79
CA ILE A 100 24.44 11.08 14.18
C ILE A 100 24.03 11.83 12.92
N ASP A 101 24.80 12.85 12.54
CA ASP A 101 24.64 13.56 11.28
C ASP A 101 24.77 12.60 10.08
N HIS A 102 23.95 12.79 9.05
CA HIS A 102 24.07 12.07 7.78
C HIS A 102 25.42 12.40 7.12
N GLY A 103 26.09 11.37 6.59
CA GLY A 103 27.45 11.47 6.04
C GLY A 103 28.56 11.01 7.00
N ILE A 104 28.28 10.86 8.29
CA ILE A 104 29.20 10.22 9.23
C ILE A 104 29.28 8.72 8.94
N THR A 105 30.49 8.20 8.72
CA THR A 105 30.72 6.82 8.25
C THR A 105 31.03 5.82 9.36
N SER A 106 31.22 6.27 10.60
CA SER A 106 31.49 5.39 11.74
C SER A 106 31.02 5.97 13.08
N SER A 107 30.65 5.09 14.02
CA SER A 107 30.29 5.44 15.39
C SER A 107 30.65 4.28 16.33
N THR A 108 31.15 4.57 17.53
CA THR A 108 31.55 3.54 18.50
C THR A 108 30.58 3.47 19.66
N ILE A 109 29.89 2.34 19.81
CA ILE A 109 29.02 2.04 20.95
C ILE A 109 29.92 1.62 22.13
N GLN A 110 29.98 2.47 23.15
CA GLN A 110 30.75 2.25 24.37
C GLN A 110 29.87 1.72 25.51
N ASP A 111 28.61 2.12 25.53
CA ASP A 111 27.63 1.75 26.55
C ASP A 111 26.27 1.52 25.88
N VAL A 112 25.49 0.61 26.46
CA VAL A 112 24.10 0.33 26.10
C VAL A 112 23.15 0.53 27.29
N HIS A 113 23.69 0.70 28.49
CA HIS A 113 22.92 0.86 29.71
C HIS A 113 22.36 2.30 29.78
N GLY A 114 21.04 2.42 29.88
CA GLY A 114 20.32 3.71 29.90
C GLY A 114 19.53 4.02 28.63
N ALA A 115 19.72 3.25 27.56
CA ALA A 115 18.87 3.35 26.37
C ALA A 115 17.48 2.77 26.64
N ILE A 116 16.44 3.59 26.45
CA ILE A 116 15.04 3.23 26.78
C ILE A 116 14.09 3.31 25.58
N THR A 117 14.53 3.87 24.45
CA THR A 117 13.69 4.06 23.26
C THR A 117 13.85 2.86 22.33
N PRO A 118 12.85 1.95 22.24
CA PRO A 118 12.96 0.77 21.40
C PRO A 118 12.82 1.14 19.91
N LEU A 119 13.47 0.36 19.05
CA LEU A 119 13.28 0.39 17.61
C LEU A 119 11.86 -0.10 17.25
N LYS A 120 11.04 0.78 16.70
CA LYS A 120 9.68 0.44 16.26
C LYS A 120 9.63 -0.10 14.84
N SER A 121 10.59 0.30 14.00
CA SER A 121 10.62 0.01 12.57
C SER A 121 11.49 -1.20 12.21
N PHE A 122 11.66 -2.15 13.15
CA PHE A 122 12.39 -3.38 12.89
C PHE A 122 11.66 -4.25 11.85
N ASN A 123 12.39 -4.75 10.85
CA ASN A 123 11.84 -5.49 9.71
C ASN A 123 10.73 -4.74 8.96
N VAL A 124 10.79 -3.41 8.98
CA VAL A 124 9.97 -2.56 8.13
C VAL A 124 10.74 -2.25 6.86
N TYR A 125 10.04 -2.24 5.73
CA TYR A 125 10.58 -2.07 4.40
C TYR A 125 9.80 -0.98 3.64
N PRO A 126 10.38 -0.46 2.54
CA PRO A 126 9.69 0.46 1.64
C PRO A 126 8.45 -0.16 0.98
N ALA A 127 7.58 0.70 0.46
CA ALA A 127 6.36 0.29 -0.22
C ALA A 127 6.64 -0.67 -1.40
N PRO A 128 5.86 -1.76 -1.58
CA PRO A 128 5.94 -2.61 -2.76
C PRO A 128 5.51 -1.88 -4.04
N ASN A 129 5.89 -2.41 -5.21
CA ASN A 129 5.30 -1.96 -6.48
C ASN A 129 3.91 -2.56 -6.61
N GLY A 130 3.00 -1.87 -7.28
CA GLY A 130 1.66 -2.37 -7.53
C GLY A 130 0.93 -1.58 -8.60
N GLN A 131 -0.11 -2.20 -9.17
CA GLN A 131 -0.95 -1.60 -10.20
C GLN A 131 -1.99 -0.63 -9.63
N ILE A 132 -2.44 -0.85 -8.38
CA ILE A 132 -3.49 -0.04 -7.75
C ILE A 132 -2.99 0.43 -6.38
N ILE A 133 -3.14 1.72 -6.12
CA ILE A 133 -2.83 2.33 -4.83
C ILE A 133 -4.08 3.04 -4.32
N ARG A 134 -4.43 2.82 -3.05
CA ARG A 134 -5.58 3.44 -2.38
C ARG A 134 -5.24 3.78 -0.93
N GLU A 135 -5.89 4.80 -0.41
CA GLU A 135 -5.90 5.12 1.02
C GLU A 135 -7.26 4.75 1.61
N GLY A 136 -7.26 4.22 2.84
CA GLY A 136 -8.48 4.01 3.61
C GLY A 136 -8.17 3.57 5.03
N HIS A 137 -9.01 3.99 5.98
CA HIS A 137 -8.93 3.61 7.39
C HIS A 137 -7.59 3.91 8.07
N GLY A 138 -6.82 4.89 7.58
CA GLY A 138 -5.48 5.21 8.09
C GLY A 138 -4.37 4.28 7.57
N TYR A 139 -4.65 3.49 6.54
CA TYR A 139 -3.71 2.60 5.87
C TYR A 139 -3.57 2.98 4.39
N MET A 140 -2.40 2.69 3.85
CA MET A 140 -2.23 2.58 2.40
C MET A 140 -2.43 1.13 1.98
N PHE A 141 -3.13 0.92 0.87
CA PHE A 141 -3.30 -0.37 0.21
C PHE A 141 -2.62 -0.33 -1.15
N ILE A 142 -1.84 -1.36 -1.46
CA ILE A 142 -1.20 -1.54 -2.76
C ILE A 142 -1.54 -2.93 -3.27
N ALA A 143 -2.28 -3.00 -4.38
CA ALA A 143 -2.46 -4.26 -5.09
C ALA A 143 -1.25 -4.51 -5.99
N GLN A 144 -0.61 -5.66 -5.82
CA GLN A 144 0.46 -6.17 -6.67
C GLN A 144 0.02 -7.53 -7.21
N ASP A 145 -0.35 -7.57 -8.48
CA ASP A 145 -0.98 -8.73 -9.10
C ASP A 145 -2.15 -9.25 -8.25
N ASN A 146 -2.08 -10.47 -7.70
CA ASN A 146 -3.11 -11.05 -6.84
C ASN A 146 -2.92 -10.82 -5.32
N ILE A 147 -1.94 -10.00 -4.93
CA ILE A 147 -1.62 -9.72 -3.53
C ILE A 147 -2.04 -8.29 -3.17
N LEU A 148 -2.84 -8.13 -2.11
CA LEU A 148 -3.13 -6.85 -1.50
C LEU A 148 -2.20 -6.61 -0.32
N TRP A 149 -1.24 -5.72 -0.48
CA TRP A 149 -0.37 -5.24 0.58
C TRP A 149 -1.04 -4.11 1.36
N TYR A 150 -0.74 -3.99 2.65
CA TYR A 150 -1.13 -2.83 3.46
C TYR A 150 0.03 -2.30 4.33
N SER A 151 0.05 -0.98 4.54
CA SER A 151 1.07 -0.32 5.38
C SER A 151 0.85 -0.60 6.87
N GLU A 152 1.77 -0.16 7.72
CA GLU A 152 1.51 0.03 9.14
C GLU A 152 0.50 1.18 9.35
N PRO A 153 -0.27 1.19 10.46
CA PRO A 153 -1.26 2.23 10.73
C PRO A 153 -0.62 3.62 10.80
N HIS A 154 -1.22 4.58 10.10
CA HIS A 154 -0.79 5.98 10.04
C HIS A 154 0.67 6.18 9.60
N SER A 155 1.27 5.17 8.96
CA SER A 155 2.67 5.17 8.56
C SER A 155 2.77 4.69 7.09
N PRO A 156 2.44 5.55 6.11
CA PRO A 156 2.32 5.16 4.70
C PRO A 156 3.64 4.66 4.08
N GLY A 157 4.78 4.97 4.71
CA GLY A 157 6.10 4.50 4.30
C GLY A 157 6.56 3.20 4.96
N TRP A 158 5.80 2.64 5.91
CA TRP A 158 6.20 1.46 6.68
C TRP A 158 5.42 0.23 6.22
N TRP A 159 6.13 -0.72 5.62
CA TRP A 159 5.53 -1.94 5.08
C TRP A 159 6.21 -3.18 5.65
N LYS A 160 5.42 -4.15 6.09
CA LYS A 160 5.92 -5.44 6.60
C LYS A 160 5.54 -6.55 5.63
N PRO A 161 6.34 -6.80 4.57
CA PRO A 161 5.99 -7.77 3.53
C PRO A 161 5.92 -9.22 4.03
N HIS A 162 6.37 -9.49 5.25
CA HIS A 162 6.31 -10.82 5.87
C HIS A 162 4.97 -11.11 6.57
N SER A 163 4.12 -10.10 6.80
CA SER A 163 2.86 -10.25 7.54
C SER A 163 1.70 -9.43 6.98
N ASN A 164 1.98 -8.29 6.34
CA ASN A 164 0.95 -7.31 5.99
C ASN A 164 0.46 -7.48 4.55
N PHE A 165 -0.15 -8.63 4.28
CA PHE A 165 -0.71 -8.92 2.97
C PHE A 165 -1.92 -9.85 3.01
N MET A 166 -2.70 -9.83 1.93
CA MET A 166 -3.80 -10.75 1.66
C MET A 166 -3.68 -11.26 0.23
N VAL A 167 -3.90 -12.56 0.03
CA VAL A 167 -3.80 -13.20 -1.29
C VAL A 167 -5.20 -13.50 -1.84
N PHE A 168 -5.38 -13.24 -3.13
CA PHE A 168 -6.59 -13.54 -3.90
C PHE A 168 -6.26 -14.57 -4.99
N GLU A 169 -7.29 -15.23 -5.54
CA GLU A 169 -7.09 -16.32 -6.51
C GLU A 169 -6.58 -15.78 -7.86
N GLU A 170 -7.06 -14.60 -8.26
CA GLU A 170 -6.59 -13.91 -9.46
C GLU A 170 -6.09 -12.48 -9.19
N ARG A 171 -5.53 -11.86 -10.24
CA ARG A 171 -5.10 -10.48 -10.24
C ARG A 171 -6.20 -9.56 -9.71
N ILE A 172 -5.83 -8.70 -8.77
CA ILE A 172 -6.69 -7.65 -8.24
C ILE A 172 -6.84 -6.52 -9.28
N ARG A 173 -8.09 -6.19 -9.58
CA ARG A 173 -8.51 -5.23 -10.62
C ARG A 173 -9.15 -3.97 -10.07
N ALA A 174 -9.63 -4.00 -8.83
CA ALA A 174 -10.09 -2.82 -8.12
C ALA A 174 -9.87 -2.98 -6.62
N VAL A 175 -9.47 -1.89 -5.97
CA VAL A 175 -9.46 -1.76 -4.51
C VAL A 175 -10.29 -0.52 -4.18
N MET A 176 -11.32 -0.69 -3.37
CA MET A 176 -12.39 0.29 -3.23
C MET A 176 -12.74 0.45 -1.73
N PRO A 177 -11.94 1.21 -0.97
CA PRO A 177 -12.20 1.46 0.45
C PRO A 177 -13.52 2.21 0.66
N THR A 178 -14.36 1.71 1.56
CA THR A 178 -15.62 2.33 2.00
C THR A 178 -15.55 2.64 3.49
N GLU A 179 -16.63 3.16 4.08
CA GLU A 179 -16.63 3.51 5.51
C GLU A 179 -16.56 2.28 6.45
N GLY A 180 -17.14 1.15 6.05
CA GLY A 180 -17.20 -0.06 6.87
C GLY A 180 -16.11 -1.09 6.57
N GLY A 181 -15.35 -0.91 5.49
CA GLY A 181 -14.46 -1.95 4.99
C GLY A 181 -13.78 -1.58 3.68
N VAL A 182 -13.35 -2.59 2.94
CA VAL A 182 -12.71 -2.44 1.63
C VAL A 182 -13.29 -3.46 0.66
N TRP A 183 -13.78 -3.00 -0.48
CA TRP A 183 -14.10 -3.89 -1.58
C TRP A 183 -12.84 -4.21 -2.38
N VAL A 184 -12.68 -5.45 -2.78
CA VAL A 184 -11.59 -5.92 -3.62
C VAL A 184 -12.18 -6.75 -4.73
N ALA A 185 -11.93 -6.36 -5.98
CA ALA A 185 -12.33 -7.15 -7.14
C ALA A 185 -11.12 -7.90 -7.69
N ALA A 186 -11.22 -9.22 -7.75
CA ALA A 186 -10.23 -10.13 -8.35
C ALA A 186 -10.97 -11.09 -9.32
N ASP A 187 -10.97 -12.39 -9.03
CA ASP A 187 -11.81 -13.40 -9.67
C ASP A 187 -13.31 -13.25 -9.30
N ALA A 188 -13.56 -12.66 -8.14
CA ALA A 188 -14.88 -12.27 -7.67
C ALA A 188 -14.84 -10.88 -7.02
N LEU A 189 -16.02 -10.34 -6.71
CA LEU A 189 -16.16 -9.16 -5.88
C LEU A 189 -16.19 -9.57 -4.40
N TYR A 190 -15.12 -9.25 -3.67
CA TYR A 190 -14.97 -9.50 -2.25
C TYR A 190 -15.23 -8.25 -1.42
N TYR A 191 -15.81 -8.44 -0.24
CA TYR A 191 -15.86 -7.43 0.81
C TYR A 191 -15.00 -7.83 2.01
N LEU A 192 -14.08 -6.95 2.38
CA LEU A 192 -13.24 -7.04 3.57
C LEU A 192 -13.88 -6.16 4.67
N SER A 193 -14.66 -6.77 5.56
CA SER A 193 -15.38 -6.06 6.61
C SER A 193 -14.47 -5.74 7.80
N GLY A 194 -14.50 -4.49 8.27
CA GLY A 194 -13.66 -3.98 9.35
C GLY A 194 -12.72 -2.87 8.89
N LYS A 195 -12.10 -2.15 9.84
CA LYS A 195 -11.22 -1.01 9.56
C LYS A 195 -9.72 -1.33 9.73
N SER A 196 -9.41 -2.41 10.44
CA SER A 196 -8.03 -2.88 10.64
C SER A 196 -7.75 -4.04 9.68
N PRO A 197 -6.84 -3.90 8.70
CA PRO A 197 -6.59 -4.95 7.71
C PRO A 197 -6.25 -6.31 8.32
N ALA A 198 -5.47 -6.34 9.39
CA ALA A 198 -5.10 -7.58 10.08
C ALA A 198 -6.32 -8.34 10.67
N GLU A 199 -7.43 -7.65 10.89
CA GLU A 199 -8.65 -8.19 11.52
C GLU A 199 -9.83 -8.25 10.54
N MET A 200 -9.65 -7.80 9.30
CA MET A 200 -10.71 -7.75 8.31
C MET A 200 -11.24 -9.14 7.99
N LYS A 201 -12.57 -9.26 7.92
CA LYS A 201 -13.23 -10.51 7.54
C LYS A 201 -13.56 -10.48 6.06
N ARG A 202 -12.94 -11.37 5.29
CA ARG A 202 -13.20 -11.54 3.86
C ARG A 202 -14.49 -12.31 3.63
N LYS A 203 -15.36 -11.77 2.78
CA LYS A 203 -16.55 -12.43 2.25
C LYS A 203 -16.57 -12.26 0.73
N GLU A 204 -16.76 -13.35 -0.01
CA GLU A 204 -17.12 -13.29 -1.42
C GLU A 204 -18.59 -12.86 -1.54
N VAL A 205 -18.88 -11.86 -2.38
CA VAL A 205 -20.22 -11.30 -2.50
C VAL A 205 -20.84 -11.63 -3.85
N GLU A 206 -20.12 -11.42 -4.94
CA GLU A 206 -20.60 -11.69 -6.30
C GLU A 206 -19.50 -12.32 -7.16
N PRO A 207 -19.79 -13.43 -7.89
CA PRO A 207 -18.84 -14.08 -8.78
C PRO A 207 -18.79 -13.35 -10.13
N VAL A 208 -18.28 -12.11 -10.11
CA VAL A 208 -18.15 -11.22 -11.26
C VAL A 208 -16.74 -10.70 -11.37
N ARG A 209 -16.30 -10.45 -12.61
CA ARG A 209 -14.97 -9.94 -12.91
C ARG A 209 -15.06 -8.45 -13.24
N ALA A 210 -14.45 -7.61 -12.41
CA ALA A 210 -14.41 -6.17 -12.64
C ALA A 210 -13.51 -5.80 -13.83
N VAL A 211 -13.83 -4.74 -14.55
CA VAL A 211 -12.95 -4.12 -15.55
C VAL A 211 -11.95 -3.22 -14.83
N GLU A 212 -10.65 -3.51 -14.94
CA GLU A 212 -9.60 -2.74 -14.25
C GLU A 212 -9.62 -1.27 -14.70
N GLY A 213 -9.58 -0.33 -13.75
CA GLY A 213 -9.63 1.12 -14.03
C GLY A 213 -11.04 1.71 -14.14
N SER A 214 -12.09 0.89 -14.03
CA SER A 214 -13.49 1.36 -14.08
C SER A 214 -14.09 1.74 -12.72
N ASP A 215 -13.36 1.57 -11.62
CA ASP A 215 -13.85 1.89 -10.28
C ASP A 215 -13.88 3.40 -10.02
N VAL A 216 -15.05 3.92 -9.65
CA VAL A 216 -15.27 5.35 -9.39
C VAL A 216 -15.90 5.55 -8.03
N LYS A 217 -15.25 6.36 -7.19
CA LYS A 217 -15.77 6.78 -5.88
C LYS A 217 -16.82 7.87 -6.07
N ILE A 218 -17.99 7.67 -5.47
CA ILE A 218 -19.11 8.62 -5.54
C ILE A 218 -19.66 8.93 -4.15
N VAL A 219 -20.32 10.06 -3.99
CA VAL A 219 -21.10 10.37 -2.78
C VAL A 219 -22.38 9.53 -2.82
N GLY A 220 -22.69 8.80 -1.74
CA GLY A 220 -23.85 7.91 -1.68
C GLY A 220 -25.20 8.60 -1.94
N ALA A 221 -25.31 9.90 -1.61
CA ALA A 221 -26.50 10.71 -1.89
C ALA A 221 -26.85 10.82 -3.39
N TYR A 222 -25.93 10.46 -4.29
CA TYR A 222 -26.18 10.45 -5.73
C TYR A 222 -26.84 9.16 -6.23
N ILE A 223 -26.99 8.14 -5.37
CA ILE A 223 -27.72 6.91 -5.67
C ILE A 223 -29.12 7.04 -5.06
N PHE A 224 -30.13 7.12 -5.92
CA PHE A 224 -31.53 7.26 -5.51
C PHE A 224 -32.16 5.89 -5.21
N ILE A 225 -31.70 5.26 -4.13
CA ILE A 225 -32.33 4.06 -3.56
C ILE A 225 -32.82 4.41 -2.15
N GLU A 226 -34.02 3.96 -1.77
CA GLU A 226 -34.56 4.19 -0.44
C GLU A 226 -33.59 3.71 0.64
N ASN A 227 -33.40 4.52 1.68
CA ASN A 227 -32.49 4.23 2.80
C ASN A 227 -31.01 4.01 2.41
N THR A 228 -30.54 4.60 1.30
CA THR A 228 -29.11 4.55 0.94
C THR A 228 -28.27 5.09 2.10
N PRO A 229 -27.34 4.28 2.65
CA PRO A 229 -26.50 4.73 3.76
C PRO A 229 -25.65 5.94 3.38
N ILE A 230 -25.52 6.88 4.31
CA ILE A 230 -24.64 8.06 4.19
C ILE A 230 -23.19 7.61 3.92
N GLY A 231 -22.40 8.49 3.31
CA GLY A 231 -20.98 8.24 3.02
C GLY A 231 -20.74 7.81 1.58
N TYR A 232 -19.47 7.64 1.24
CA TYR A 232 -19.05 7.29 -0.12
C TYR A 232 -19.47 5.88 -0.51
N LYS A 233 -19.62 5.66 -1.81
CA LYS A 233 -19.86 4.35 -2.45
C LYS A 233 -18.93 4.23 -3.64
N TRP A 234 -18.81 3.03 -4.18
CA TRP A 234 -18.08 2.82 -5.42
C TRP A 234 -18.99 2.29 -6.50
N LEU A 235 -18.79 2.77 -7.72
CA LEU A 235 -19.31 2.15 -8.93
C LEU A 235 -18.18 1.42 -9.62
N VAL A 236 -18.45 0.24 -10.19
CA VAL A 236 -17.45 -0.51 -10.95
C VAL A 236 -18.14 -1.25 -12.11
N THR A 237 -17.54 -1.22 -13.29
CA THR A 237 -18.01 -2.04 -14.42
C THR A 237 -17.49 -3.45 -14.26
N THR A 238 -18.32 -4.45 -14.53
CA THR A 238 -17.97 -5.87 -14.53
C THR A 238 -18.45 -6.55 -15.82
N ASP A 239 -18.07 -7.80 -16.00
CA ASP A 239 -18.56 -8.71 -17.04
C ASP A 239 -20.09 -8.92 -17.02
N ARG A 240 -20.78 -8.58 -15.93
CA ARG A 240 -22.25 -8.72 -15.79
C ARG A 240 -23.00 -7.40 -15.67
N GLY A 241 -22.32 -6.26 -15.61
CA GLY A 241 -22.97 -4.97 -15.44
C GLY A 241 -22.20 -3.97 -14.62
N VAL A 242 -22.82 -2.82 -14.35
CA VAL A 242 -22.27 -1.82 -13.44
C VAL A 242 -22.80 -2.09 -12.03
N PHE A 243 -21.90 -2.37 -11.11
CA PHE A 243 -22.23 -2.61 -9.71
C PHE A 243 -22.03 -1.36 -8.86
N VAL A 244 -22.97 -1.09 -7.96
CA VAL A 244 -22.76 -0.19 -6.81
C VAL A 244 -22.31 -1.04 -5.62
N CYS A 245 -21.19 -0.67 -5.01
CA CYS A 245 -20.61 -1.32 -3.85
C CYS A 245 -20.85 -0.46 -2.59
N PHE A 246 -21.57 -1.00 -1.60
CA PHE A 246 -22.03 -0.28 -0.40
C PHE A 246 -21.10 -0.43 0.82
N ASN A 247 -21.39 0.32 1.89
CA ASN A 247 -20.56 0.39 3.10
C ASN A 247 -20.62 -0.86 3.99
N ASP A 248 -21.55 -1.77 3.73
CA ASP A 248 -21.92 -2.90 4.59
C ASP A 248 -21.68 -4.25 3.91
N GLY A 249 -21.02 -4.27 2.76
CA GLY A 249 -20.76 -5.49 2.01
C GLY A 249 -21.92 -5.93 1.12
N VAL A 250 -22.90 -5.05 0.87
CA VAL A 250 -23.92 -5.23 -0.15
C VAL A 250 -23.43 -4.68 -1.49
N ALA A 251 -23.65 -5.41 -2.57
CA ALA A 251 -23.43 -4.95 -3.94
C ALA A 251 -24.74 -5.08 -4.73
N LEU A 252 -25.03 -4.14 -5.62
CA LEU A 252 -26.22 -4.18 -6.48
C LEU A 252 -25.84 -3.92 -7.93
N ASN A 253 -26.31 -4.76 -8.85
CA ASN A 253 -26.16 -4.55 -10.29
C ASN A 253 -27.21 -3.54 -10.79
N MET A 254 -26.76 -2.39 -11.28
CA MET A 254 -27.62 -1.30 -11.74
C MET A 254 -28.09 -1.47 -13.18
N THR A 255 -27.52 -2.40 -13.93
CA THR A 255 -27.72 -2.54 -15.38
C THR A 255 -28.25 -3.91 -15.80
N GLU A 256 -28.43 -4.85 -14.86
CA GLU A 256 -28.79 -6.26 -15.11
C GLU A 256 -29.93 -6.45 -16.12
N LYS A 257 -30.95 -5.58 -16.10
CA LYS A 257 -32.13 -5.68 -16.96
C LYS A 257 -32.02 -4.96 -18.31
N ASN A 258 -30.99 -4.15 -18.50
CA ASN A 258 -31.00 -3.09 -19.51
C ASN A 258 -29.78 -3.08 -20.45
N VAL A 259 -28.67 -3.74 -20.11
CA VAL A 259 -27.42 -3.62 -20.88
C VAL A 259 -26.64 -4.93 -20.88
N ALA A 260 -26.29 -5.42 -22.07
CA ALA A 260 -25.26 -6.45 -22.23
C ALA A 260 -23.90 -5.74 -22.34
N PHE A 261 -22.91 -6.17 -21.55
CA PHE A 261 -21.57 -5.61 -21.57
C PHE A 261 -20.64 -6.47 -22.43
N PRO A 262 -19.79 -5.86 -23.26
CA PRO A 262 -18.74 -6.60 -23.94
C PRO A 262 -17.71 -7.11 -22.92
N GLU A 263 -17.05 -8.22 -23.23
CA GLU A 263 -15.91 -8.68 -22.43
C GLU A 263 -14.77 -7.65 -22.53
N ALA A 264 -14.35 -7.11 -21.39
CA ALA A 264 -13.28 -6.12 -21.31
C ALA A 264 -12.37 -6.39 -20.11
N ASP A 265 -11.07 -6.28 -20.33
CA ASP A 265 -10.08 -6.47 -19.29
C ASP A 265 -9.68 -5.15 -18.61
N GLU A 266 -9.70 -4.07 -19.37
CA GLU A 266 -9.24 -2.74 -18.96
C GLU A 266 -10.23 -1.68 -19.44
N GLY A 267 -10.30 -0.56 -18.73
CA GLY A 267 -11.11 0.58 -19.12
C GLY A 267 -10.82 1.80 -18.27
N ALA A 268 -11.62 2.83 -18.49
CA ALA A 268 -11.66 4.01 -17.65
C ALA A 268 -13.12 4.38 -17.41
N ALA A 269 -13.42 4.94 -16.25
CA ALA A 269 -14.75 5.43 -15.98
C ALA A 269 -14.73 6.78 -15.26
N MET A 270 -15.82 7.52 -15.42
CA MET A 270 -16.07 8.75 -14.69
C MET A 270 -17.53 8.86 -14.29
N PHE A 271 -17.77 9.60 -13.22
CA PHE A 271 -19.10 9.97 -12.78
C PHE A 271 -19.33 11.45 -13.05
N VAL A 272 -20.37 11.77 -13.81
CA VAL A 272 -20.73 13.13 -14.21
C VAL A 272 -22.06 13.50 -13.59
N GLN A 273 -22.11 14.67 -12.98
CA GLN A 273 -23.35 15.31 -12.55
C GLN A 273 -23.52 16.61 -13.34
N GLU A 274 -24.57 16.67 -14.15
CA GLU A 274 -24.89 17.82 -14.99
C GLU A 274 -26.41 17.96 -15.09
N ASP A 275 -26.93 19.16 -14.88
CA ASP A 275 -28.37 19.48 -14.90
C ASP A 275 -29.24 18.55 -14.02
N GLY A 276 -28.70 18.13 -12.87
CA GLY A 276 -29.38 17.23 -11.93
C GLY A 276 -29.45 15.77 -12.40
N ILE A 277 -28.79 15.43 -13.52
CA ILE A 277 -28.71 14.07 -14.04
C ILE A 277 -27.35 13.48 -13.66
N ASN A 278 -27.40 12.34 -12.98
CA ASN A 278 -26.23 11.56 -12.61
C ASN A 278 -25.94 10.53 -13.71
N ARG A 279 -24.72 10.51 -14.23
CA ARG A 279 -24.29 9.59 -15.28
C ARG A 279 -22.97 8.94 -14.88
N TYR A 280 -22.95 7.62 -14.90
CA TYR A 280 -21.70 6.86 -14.92
C TYR A 280 -21.37 6.55 -16.37
N VAL A 281 -20.20 6.99 -16.82
CA VAL A 281 -19.70 6.79 -18.19
C VAL A 281 -18.45 5.95 -18.09
N SER A 282 -18.46 4.78 -18.73
CA SER A 282 -17.30 3.91 -18.87
C SER A 282 -16.87 3.80 -20.33
N LEU A 283 -15.57 3.81 -20.54
CA LEU A 283 -14.89 3.49 -21.80
C LEU A 283 -14.18 2.17 -21.59
N LEU A 284 -14.55 1.17 -22.38
CA LEU A 284 -14.05 -0.19 -22.23
C LEU A 284 -13.13 -0.52 -23.39
N LYS A 285 -11.98 -1.13 -23.08
CA LYS A 285 -11.12 -1.74 -24.08
C LYS A 285 -11.61 -3.16 -24.31
N GLU A 286 -12.44 -3.33 -25.34
CA GLU A 286 -12.98 -4.63 -25.70
C GLU A 286 -11.86 -5.64 -25.95
N LYS A 287 -12.06 -6.85 -25.46
CA LYS A 287 -11.16 -7.96 -25.71
C LYS A 287 -11.37 -8.44 -27.14
N GLN A 288 -10.50 -8.03 -28.05
CA GLN A 288 -10.42 -8.66 -29.37
C GLN A 288 -9.60 -9.94 -29.24
N ASP A 289 -10.26 -11.09 -29.31
CA ASP A 289 -9.54 -12.33 -29.60
C ASP A 289 -8.87 -12.15 -30.97
N SER A 290 -7.55 -12.34 -30.98
CA SER A 290 -6.72 -12.21 -32.18
C SER A 290 -7.07 -13.30 -33.19
N GLU A 291 -8.13 -13.10 -33.98
CA GLU A 291 -8.25 -13.70 -35.29
C GLU A 291 -7.97 -12.62 -36.35
N ASN A 292 -6.72 -12.64 -36.83
CA ASN A 292 -6.12 -11.80 -37.86
C ASN A 292 -5.68 -10.39 -37.45
N THR A 293 -4.38 -10.17 -37.65
CA THR A 293 -3.74 -8.85 -37.70
C THR A 293 -4.53 -7.92 -38.63
N THR A 294 -5.34 -7.06 -38.05
CA THR A 294 -5.95 -5.94 -38.75
C THR A 294 -5.55 -4.69 -37.98
N VAL A 295 -4.67 -3.87 -38.55
CA VAL A 295 -4.43 -2.51 -38.06
C VAL A 295 -5.59 -1.67 -38.57
N GLY A 296 -6.53 -1.38 -37.70
CA GLY A 296 -7.63 -0.44 -37.93
C GLY A 296 -8.01 0.20 -36.61
N ASP A 297 -8.07 1.52 -36.57
CA ASP A 297 -8.60 2.26 -35.44
C ASP A 297 -10.13 2.24 -35.59
N LEU A 298 -10.81 1.32 -34.88
CA LEU A 298 -12.25 1.17 -34.93
C LEU A 298 -12.83 1.62 -33.58
N VAL A 299 -13.42 2.81 -33.56
CA VAL A 299 -14.19 3.29 -32.42
C VAL A 299 -15.65 2.97 -32.69
N THR A 300 -16.17 1.94 -32.02
CA THR A 300 -17.61 1.63 -32.03
C THR A 300 -18.26 2.34 -30.84
N THR A 301 -19.11 3.32 -31.12
CA THR A 301 -19.93 4.00 -30.11
C THR A 301 -21.32 3.39 -30.13
N GLN A 302 -21.72 2.68 -29.07
CA GLN A 302 -23.12 2.28 -28.87
C GLN A 302 -23.77 3.18 -27.83
N ILE A 303 -24.81 3.90 -28.23
CA ILE A 303 -25.62 4.72 -27.31
C ILE A 303 -26.82 3.88 -26.86
N ILE A 304 -26.86 3.49 -25.60
CA ILE A 304 -28.00 2.75 -25.04
C ILE A 304 -28.81 3.70 -24.15
N ARG A 305 -30.08 3.93 -24.48
CA ARG A 305 -31.02 4.71 -23.66
C ARG A 305 -32.20 3.81 -23.28
N ASN A 306 -32.42 3.60 -21.99
CA ASN A 306 -33.51 2.76 -21.45
C ASN A 306 -33.54 1.34 -22.06
N GLY A 307 -32.38 0.73 -22.28
CA GLY A 307 -32.26 -0.61 -22.86
C GLY A 307 -32.47 -0.71 -24.38
N VAL A 308 -32.54 0.43 -25.07
CA VAL A 308 -32.63 0.48 -26.54
C VAL A 308 -31.35 1.06 -27.11
N ILE A 309 -30.73 0.33 -28.04
CA ILE A 309 -29.60 0.81 -28.84
C ILE A 309 -30.12 1.88 -29.79
N ILE A 310 -29.62 3.10 -29.64
CA ILE A 310 -29.91 4.22 -30.53
C ILE A 310 -28.79 4.27 -31.58
N PRO A 311 -29.13 4.26 -32.88
CA PRO A 311 -28.15 4.38 -33.96
C PRO A 311 -27.46 5.75 -34.01
#